data_AF-A0A920QJC9-F1
#
_entry.id   AF-A0A920QJC9-F1
#
_cell.length_a   1.000
_cell.length_b   1.000
_cell.length_c   1.000
_cell.angle_alpha   90.00
_cell.angle_beta   90.00
_cell.angle_gamma   90.00
#
_symmetry.space_group_name_H-M   'P 1'
#
loop_
_entity.id
_entity.type
_entity.pdbx_description
1 polymer ?
#
loop_
_entity_poly.entity_id
_entity_poly.type
_entity_poly.pdbx_seq_one_letter_code
_entity_poly.pdbx_strand_id
1 'polypeptide(L)'
;MQHVWNGYHFLGGPTIAWAMECWEEGKLTMEDTGGIELKYGNAEAMVKITEMIAKREGFGEILAEGSKKAAEIIGRGTEEYLIP
;
A
#
# COMPACT_ATOMS: atom_id res chain seq x y z
N MET A 1 3.76 27.75 -9.99
CA MET A 1 4.35 26.43 -9.63
C MET A 1 3.35 25.35 -10.00
N GLN A 2 3.38 24.88 -11.25
CA GLN A 2 2.51 23.82 -11.76
C GLN A 2 3.32 22.87 -12.67
N HIS A 3 4.47 22.36 -12.20
CA HIS A 3 5.34 21.51 -13.02
C HIS A 3 6.11 20.47 -12.21
N VAL A 4 5.44 19.71 -11.34
CA VAL A 4 6.02 18.49 -10.71
C VAL A 4 5.08 17.28 -10.74
N TRP A 5 3.95 17.36 -11.44
CA TRP A 5 2.90 16.33 -11.40
C TRP A 5 2.60 15.71 -12.77
N ASN A 6 3.63 15.45 -13.58
CA ASN A 6 3.51 14.73 -14.86
C ASN A 6 4.38 13.47 -14.95
N GLY A 7 4.87 12.95 -13.81
CA GLY A 7 5.71 11.74 -13.75
C GLY A 7 5.25 10.63 -12.79
N TYR A 8 4.24 10.88 -11.95
CA TYR A 8 3.66 9.89 -11.05
C TYR A 8 2.27 9.52 -11.54
N HIS A 9 2.20 8.53 -12.42
CA HIS A 9 0.94 7.85 -12.73
C HIS A 9 0.47 7.17 -11.44
N PHE A 10 -0.44 7.81 -10.69
CA PHE A 10 -1.54 7.30 -9.84
C PHE A 10 -1.49 5.92 -9.13
N LEU A 11 -0.36 5.21 -9.04
CA LEU A 11 -0.31 3.83 -8.54
C LEU A 11 -0.29 3.74 -7.01
N GLY A 12 0.14 4.80 -6.31
CA GLY A 12 0.22 4.80 -4.84
C GLY A 12 -1.14 4.92 -4.14
N GLY A 13 -2.01 5.82 -4.59
CA GLY A 13 -3.29 6.09 -3.91
C GLY A 13 -4.19 4.86 -3.77
N PRO A 14 -4.55 4.18 -4.88
CA PRO A 14 -5.40 2.99 -4.84
C PRO A 14 -4.73 1.80 -4.16
N THR A 15 -3.42 1.64 -4.31
CA THR A 15 -2.68 0.51 -3.72
C THR A 15 -2.53 0.66 -2.21
N ILE A 16 -2.24 1.87 -1.72
CA ILE A 16 -2.17 2.14 -0.28
C ILE A 16 -3.56 2.06 0.34
N ALA A 17 -4.60 2.58 -0.33
CA ALA A 17 -5.98 2.44 0.14
C ALA A 17 -6.40 0.97 0.25
N TRP A 18 -6.09 0.15 -0.76
CA TRP A 18 -6.30 -1.30 -0.71
C TRP A 18 -5.57 -1.96 0.47
N ALA A 19 -4.32 -1.57 0.73
CA ALA A 19 -3.57 -2.10 1.86
C ALA A 19 -4.18 -1.68 3.21
N MET A 20 -4.69 -0.46 3.33
CA MET A 20 -5.42 0.00 4.52
C MET A 20 -6.72 -0.78 4.73
N GLU A 21 -7.47 -1.05 3.66
CA GLU A 21 -8.69 -1.86 3.75
C GLU A 21 -8.37 -3.30 4.20
N CYS A 22 -7.36 -3.92 3.60
CA CYS A 22 -6.91 -5.25 3.97
C CYS A 22 -6.39 -5.32 5.41
N TRP A 23 -5.87 -4.20 5.94
CA TRP A 23 -5.47 -4.08 7.34
C TRP A 23 -6.67 -4.06 8.29
N GLU A 24 -7.67 -3.20 8.03
CA GLU A 24 -8.88 -3.09 8.86
C GLU A 24 -9.66 -4.42 8.91
N GLU A 25 -9.62 -5.17 7.80
CA GLU A 25 -10.25 -6.49 7.65
C GLU A 25 -9.41 -7.64 8.23
N GLY A 26 -8.26 -7.32 8.84
CA GLY A 26 -7.38 -8.29 9.51
C GLY A 26 -6.66 -9.24 8.55
N LYS A 27 -6.56 -8.90 7.27
CA LYS A 27 -5.85 -9.69 6.26
C LYS A 27 -4.35 -9.44 6.29
N LEU A 28 -3.96 -8.21 6.64
CA LEU A 28 -2.58 -7.81 6.90
C LEU A 28 -2.30 -7.76 8.40
N THR A 29 -1.09 -8.15 8.76
CA THR A 29 -0.59 -8.15 10.14
C THR A 29 0.54 -7.16 10.30
N MET A 30 0.88 -6.81 11.55
CA MET A 30 2.05 -5.96 11.85
C MET A 30 3.34 -6.52 11.26
N GLU A 31 3.45 -7.84 11.12
CA GLU A 31 4.63 -8.46 10.53
C GLU A 31 4.71 -8.18 9.02
N ASP A 32 3.59 -8.31 8.30
CA ASP A 32 3.53 -8.05 6.86
C ASP A 32 3.91 -6.60 6.55
N THR A 33 3.49 -5.65 7.40
CA THR A 33 3.69 -4.20 7.17
C THR A 33 5.02 -3.67 7.70
N GLY A 34 5.88 -4.52 8.29
CA GLY A 34 7.12 -4.07 8.92
C GLY A 34 6.91 -3.25 10.21
N GLY A 35 5.82 -3.51 10.93
CA GLY A 35 5.47 -2.87 12.20
C GLY A 35 4.70 -1.56 12.05
N ILE A 36 4.08 -1.33 10.89
CA ILE A 36 3.30 -0.11 10.62
C ILE A 36 1.80 -0.43 10.69
N GLU A 37 1.08 0.26 11.58
CA GLU A 37 -0.38 0.19 11.62
C GLU A 37 -1.00 1.01 10.49
N LEU A 38 -1.59 0.33 9.51
CA LEU A 38 -2.20 0.94 8.31
C LEU A 38 -3.63 1.40 8.55
N LYS A 39 -3.86 2.15 9.63
CA LYS A 39 -5.18 2.70 9.96
C LYS A 39 -5.47 3.95 9.14
N TYR A 40 -6.71 4.08 8.66
CA TYR A 40 -7.18 5.33 8.07
C TYR A 40 -7.02 6.50 9.05
N GLY A 41 -6.58 7.66 8.54
CA GLY A 41 -6.29 8.84 9.35
C GLY A 41 -4.91 8.87 10.01
N ASN A 42 -4.12 7.78 9.90
CA ASN A 42 -2.73 7.79 10.32
C ASN A 42 -1.83 8.39 9.23
N ALA A 43 -1.67 9.71 9.26
CA ALA A 43 -0.85 10.44 8.30
C ALA A 43 0.64 10.00 8.31
N GLU A 44 1.17 9.61 9.46
CA GLU A 44 2.55 9.14 9.59
C GLU A 44 2.75 7.79 8.88
N ALA A 45 1.80 6.86 9.03
CA ALA A 45 1.83 5.58 8.32
C ALA A 45 1.79 5.77 6.80
N MET A 46 0.96 6.72 6.30
CA MET A 46 0.89 7.05 4.88
C MET A 46 2.23 7.52 4.32
N VAL A 47 2.92 8.42 5.04
CA VAL A 47 4.23 8.91 4.62
C VAL A 47 5.25 7.78 4.61
N LYS A 48 5.33 6.98 5.69
CA LYS A 48 6.27 5.87 5.78
C LYS A 48 6.08 4.84 4.68
N ILE A 49 4.84 4.42 4.41
CA ILE A 49 4.55 3.49 3.33
C ILE A 49 4.91 4.07 1.97
N THR A 50 4.62 5.35 1.74
CA THR A 50 4.99 6.01 0.48
C THR A 50 6.52 6.02 0.30
N GLU A 51 7.28 6.29 1.36
CA GLU A 51 8.74 6.22 1.32
C GLU A 51 9.25 4.78 1.09
N MET A 52 8.66 3.77 1.73
CA MET A 52 9.01 2.37 1.53
C MET A 52 8.73 1.91 0.10
N ILE A 53 7.62 2.34 -0.51
CA ILE A 53 7.30 2.07 -1.92
C ILE A 53 8.35 2.72 -2.83
N ALA A 54 8.70 3.99 -2.57
CA ALA A 54 9.67 4.72 -3.37
C ALA A 54 11.07 4.10 -3.29
N LYS A 55 11.45 3.55 -2.12
CA LYS A 55 12.73 2.87 -1.89
C LYS A 55 12.70 1.38 -2.23
N ARG A 56 11.52 0.80 -2.46
CA ARG A 56 11.30 -0.64 -2.63
C ARG A 56 11.89 -1.45 -1.47
N GLU A 57 11.49 -1.11 -0.25
CA GLU A 57 11.98 -1.77 0.97
C GLU A 57 10.85 -2.47 1.73
N GLY A 58 11.09 -3.71 2.16
CA GLY A 58 10.15 -4.50 2.96
C GLY A 58 8.77 -4.60 2.28
N PHE A 59 7.72 -4.22 3.02
CA PHE A 59 6.35 -4.19 2.50
C PHE A 59 6.18 -3.27 1.28
N GLY A 60 7.00 -2.21 1.17
CA GLY A 60 6.97 -1.27 0.06
C GLY A 60 7.39 -1.89 -1.28
N GLU A 61 8.26 -2.90 -1.29
CA GLU A 61 8.59 -3.65 -2.52
C GLU A 61 7.34 -4.34 -3.08
N ILE A 62 6.54 -4.95 -2.20
CA ILE A 62 5.31 -5.65 -2.60
C ILE A 62 4.30 -4.65 -3.16
N LEU A 63 4.09 -3.52 -2.48
CA LEU A 63 3.16 -2.48 -2.92
C LEU A 63 3.63 -1.73 -4.18
N ALA A 64 4.94 -1.67 -4.45
CA ALA A 64 5.48 -1.05 -5.66
C ALA A 64 5.08 -1.78 -6.95
N GLU A 65 4.67 -3.05 -6.84
CA GLU A 65 4.14 -3.85 -7.94
C GLU A 65 2.64 -3.58 -8.23
N GLY A 66 1.98 -2.79 -7.37
CA GLY A 66 0.56 -2.47 -7.44
C GLY A 66 -0.34 -3.49 -6.73
N SER A 67 -1.55 -3.06 -6.35
CA SER A 67 -2.47 -3.85 -5.52
C SER A 67 -2.77 -5.25 -6.06
N LYS A 68 -2.94 -5.41 -7.38
CA LYS A 68 -3.23 -6.72 -7.97
C LYS A 68 -2.13 -7.75 -7.72
N LYS A 69 -0.87 -7.40 -8.03
CA LYS A 69 0.27 -8.29 -7.79
C LYS A 69 0.52 -8.45 -6.29
N ALA A 70 0.35 -7.39 -5.51
CA ALA A 70 0.46 -7.46 -4.07
C ALA A 70 -0.55 -8.46 -3.48
N ALA A 71 -1.80 -8.45 -3.96
CA ALA A 71 -2.83 -9.40 -3.54
C ALA A 71 -2.44 -10.85 -3.90
N GLU A 72 -1.93 -11.09 -5.11
CA GLU A 72 -1.44 -12.42 -5.52
C GLU A 72 -0.26 -12.92 -4.66
N ILE A 73 0.62 -12.02 -4.20
CA ILE A 73 1.77 -12.34 -3.35
C ILE A 73 1.34 -12.61 -1.90
N ILE A 74 0.45 -11.76 -1.36
CA ILE A 74 0.02 -11.80 0.04
C ILE A 74 -1.03 -12.89 0.26
N GLY A 75 -1.94 -13.07 -0.70
CA GLY A 75 -3.07 -13.99 -0.63
C GLY A 75 -4.08 -13.59 0.45
N ARG A 76 -4.58 -14.57 1.20
CA ARG A 76 -5.50 -14.40 2.35
C ARG A 76 -6.86 -13.75 2.02
N GLY A 77 -7.27 -13.79 0.75
CA GLY A 77 -8.51 -13.16 0.29
C GLY A 77 -8.37 -11.64 0.12
N THR A 78 -7.14 -11.13 0.06
CA THR A 78 -6.89 -9.70 -0.19
C THR A 78 -7.29 -9.29 -1.61
N GLU A 79 -7.48 -10.25 -2.51
CA GLU A 79 -7.99 -10.10 -3.87
C GLU A 79 -9.43 -9.55 -3.90
N GLU A 80 -10.23 -9.81 -2.87
CA GLU A 80 -11.63 -9.37 -2.74
C GLU A 80 -11.75 -7.84 -2.58
N TYR A 81 -10.67 -7.18 -2.17
CA TYR A 81 -10.63 -5.74 -1.90
C TYR A 81 -10.04 -4.94 -3.06
N LEU A 82 -9.63 -5.61 -4.15
CA LEU A 82 -9.13 -4.93 -5.33
C LEU A 82 -10.21 -4.03 -5.92
N ILE A 83 -9.90 -2.74 -6.07
CA ILE A 83 -10.78 -1.79 -6.74
C ILE A 83 -10.76 -2.11 -8.25
N PRO A 84 -11.92 -2.32 -8.89
CA PRO A 84 -12.03 -2.61 -10.33
C PRO A 84 -11.47 -1.51 -11.25
#